data_AF-A0A2E6I525-F1
#
_entry.id   AF-A0A2E6I525-F1
#
_cell.length_a   1.000
_cell.length_b   1.000
_cell.length_c   1.000
_cell.angle_alpha   90.00
_cell.angle_beta   90.00
_cell.angle_gamma   90.00
#
_symmetry.space_group_name_H-M   'P 1'
#
loop_
_entity.id
_entity.type
_entity.pdbx_description
1 polymer ?
#
loop_
_entity_poly.entity_id
_entity_poly.type
_entity_poly.pdbx_seq_one_letter_code
_entity_poly.pdbx_strand_id
1 'polypeptide(L)'
;MVLGTYDRRTDRRHACLDVLLEKGAEYDDGPFLDIMRGDVGRLSSRIDEDAGLATTSCSCEFANYLSLSGVTLLHLAAEFNEGEVVDHLLDRGADLNATAELDDRGIGSETPLFHVIGNNQGRCYDLFEHFMSLDPDLAVVARIQAEVFYPGYHPHREASGEVLELTPLGYAERYEHEPSWREASREVKRLREAE
;
A
#
# COMPACT_ATOMS: atom_id res chain seq x y z
N MET A 1 -10.12 0.67 17.48
CA MET A 1 -8.94 1.50 17.14
C MET A 1 -9.10 1.94 15.70
N VAL A 2 -9.26 3.24 15.40
CA VAL A 2 -9.46 3.75 14.03
C VAL A 2 -8.26 3.41 13.12
N LEU A 3 -7.07 3.33 13.70
CA LEU A 3 -5.84 2.90 13.04
C LEU A 3 -5.80 1.39 12.75
N GLY A 4 -6.66 0.60 13.39
CA GLY A 4 -6.87 -0.82 13.09
C GLY A 4 -8.11 -1.09 12.23
N THR A 5 -8.86 -0.03 11.87
CA THR A 5 -9.95 -0.15 10.91
C THR A 5 -9.41 0.29 9.56
N TYR A 6 -9.40 -0.66 8.64
CA TYR A 6 -8.92 -0.53 7.26
C TYR A 6 -9.87 0.35 6.41
N ASP A 7 -10.25 1.54 6.90
CA ASP A 7 -11.03 2.51 6.12
C ASP A 7 -10.07 3.34 5.26
N ARG A 8 -10.26 3.19 3.95
CA ARG A 8 -9.50 3.89 2.90
C ARG A 8 -10.29 5.04 2.29
N ARG A 9 -11.37 5.46 2.96
CA ARG A 9 -11.97 6.78 2.79
C ARG A 9 -11.10 7.79 3.54
N THR A 10 -10.21 8.43 2.78
CA THR A 10 -9.22 9.39 3.27
C THR A 10 -9.89 10.48 4.10
N ASP A 11 -10.93 11.12 3.57
CA ASP A 11 -11.69 12.20 4.24
C ASP A 11 -12.17 11.84 5.66
N ARG A 12 -12.75 10.64 5.83
CA ARG A 12 -13.25 10.18 7.12
C ARG A 12 -12.12 9.76 8.05
N ARG A 13 -11.08 9.13 7.50
CA ARG A 13 -9.92 8.71 8.28
C ARG A 13 -9.20 9.92 8.86
N HIS A 14 -8.93 10.94 8.04
CA HIS A 14 -8.30 12.19 8.47
C HIS A 14 -9.07 12.83 9.61
N ALA A 15 -10.37 13.06 9.41
CA ALA A 15 -11.24 13.68 10.41
C ALA A 15 -11.29 12.86 11.72
N CYS A 16 -11.34 11.53 11.64
CA CYS A 16 -11.31 10.69 12.84
C CYS A 16 -9.97 10.77 13.58
N LEU A 17 -8.83 10.78 12.86
CA LEU A 17 -7.52 10.91 13.48
C LEU A 17 -7.34 12.26 14.15
N ASP A 18 -7.75 13.34 13.49
CA ASP A 18 -7.71 14.69 14.05
C ASP A 18 -8.51 14.77 15.36
N VAL A 19 -9.75 14.27 15.36
CA VAL A 19 -10.58 14.25 16.58
C VAL A 19 -9.94 13.42 17.69
N LEU A 20 -9.32 12.28 17.37
CA LEU A 20 -8.66 11.44 18.39
C LEU A 20 -7.46 12.16 19.01
N LEU A 21 -6.60 12.77 18.19
CA LEU A 21 -5.43 13.52 18.64
C LEU A 21 -5.85 14.75 19.46
N GLU A 22 -6.89 15.48 19.04
CA GLU A 22 -7.48 16.59 19.79
C GLU A 22 -8.00 16.17 21.18
N LYS A 23 -8.42 14.91 21.34
CA LYS A 23 -8.85 14.34 22.62
C LYS A 23 -7.72 13.71 23.43
N GLY A 24 -6.47 13.85 22.98
CA GLY A 24 -5.30 13.36 23.69
C GLY A 24 -5.00 11.89 23.47
N ALA A 25 -5.44 11.31 22.35
CA ALA A 25 -4.94 10.01 21.93
C ALA A 25 -3.43 10.12 21.66
N GLU A 26 -2.66 9.18 22.21
CA GLU A 26 -1.23 9.08 21.95
C GLU A 26 -1.00 8.25 20.68
N TYR A 27 -0.12 8.74 19.80
CA TYR A 27 0.34 8.03 18.62
C TYR A 27 1.76 8.46 18.28
N ASP A 28 2.52 7.58 17.63
CA ASP A 28 3.89 7.87 17.24
C ASP A 28 3.92 9.01 16.24
N ASP A 29 4.60 10.10 16.60
CA ASP A 29 4.74 11.26 15.73
C ASP A 29 5.83 11.02 14.68
N GLY A 30 5.40 10.68 13.47
CA GLY A 30 6.29 10.33 12.38
C GLY A 30 5.62 10.41 11.01
N PRO A 31 6.37 10.10 9.93
CA PRO A 31 5.87 10.19 8.56
C PRO A 31 4.64 9.31 8.31
N PHE A 32 4.52 8.18 9.02
CA PHE A 32 3.33 7.34 8.94
C PHE A 32 2.06 8.07 9.40
N LEU A 33 2.13 8.83 10.50
CA LEU A 33 0.99 9.61 10.98
C LEU A 33 0.63 10.72 9.99
N ASP A 34 1.63 11.37 9.39
CA ASP A 34 1.40 12.42 8.40
C ASP A 34 0.72 11.84 7.15
N ILE A 35 1.16 10.67 6.66
CA ILE A 35 0.49 9.93 5.57
C ILE A 35 -0.96 9.59 5.97
N MET A 36 -1.17 9.01 7.15
CA MET A 36 -2.51 8.59 7.58
C MET A 36 -3.51 9.73 7.73
N ARG A 37 -3.02 10.96 7.97
CA ARG A 37 -3.79 12.21 8.05
C ARG A 37 -3.85 12.99 6.73
N GLY A 38 -3.18 12.54 5.68
CA GLY A 38 -3.02 13.31 4.44
C GLY A 38 -2.29 14.65 4.65
N ASP A 39 -1.47 14.77 5.70
CA ASP A 39 -0.79 16.01 6.10
C ASP A 39 0.49 16.20 5.29
N VAL A 40 0.32 16.57 4.02
CA VAL A 40 1.41 16.81 3.07
C VAL A 40 2.38 17.87 3.59
N GLY A 41 1.89 18.88 4.32
CA GLY A 41 2.72 19.95 4.88
C GLY A 41 3.72 19.45 5.93
N ARG A 42 3.26 18.63 6.89
CA ARG A 42 4.15 18.01 7.87
C ARG A 42 5.11 17.03 7.22
N LEU A 43 4.61 16.19 6.31
CA LEU A 43 5.45 15.24 5.58
C LEU A 43 6.55 15.95 4.78
N SER A 44 6.18 17.00 4.04
CA SER A 44 7.11 17.86 3.30
C SER A 44 8.21 18.41 4.20
N SER A 45 7.84 18.92 5.38
CA SER A 45 8.81 19.47 6.33
C SER A 45 9.81 18.41 6.79
N ARG A 46 9.35 17.17 7.05
CA ARG A 46 10.25 16.06 7.41
C ARG A 46 11.18 15.67 6.27
N ILE A 47 10.70 15.64 5.03
CA ILE A 47 11.54 15.34 3.86
C ILE A 47 12.53 16.49 3.60
N ASP A 48 12.18 17.74 3.90
CA ASP A 48 13.10 18.88 3.81
C ASP A 48 14.23 18.80 4.85
N GLU A 49 13.95 18.27 6.05
CA GLU A 49 14.94 18.02 7.08
C GLU A 49 15.83 16.80 6.77
N ASP A 50 15.24 15.75 6.18
CA ASP A 50 15.94 14.54 5.74
C ASP A 50 15.42 14.09 4.37
N ALA A 51 16.12 14.52 3.31
CA ALA A 51 15.76 14.15 1.94
C ALA A 51 15.81 12.64 1.68
N GLY A 52 16.61 11.89 2.47
CA GLY A 52 16.67 10.44 2.37
C GLY A 52 15.34 9.76 2.71
N LEU A 53 14.49 10.42 3.50
CA LEU A 53 13.22 9.90 3.99
C LEU A 53 12.25 9.52 2.86
N ALA A 54 12.28 10.24 1.73
CA ALA A 54 11.41 9.95 0.58
C ALA A 54 11.73 8.60 -0.08
N THR A 55 12.97 8.11 0.07
CA THR A 55 13.50 6.92 -0.60
C THR A 55 13.88 5.78 0.33
N THR A 56 13.94 6.05 1.64
CA THR A 56 14.36 5.07 2.64
C THR A 56 13.29 4.01 2.86
N SER A 57 13.72 2.76 3.01
CA SER A 57 12.84 1.66 3.42
C SER A 57 12.48 1.78 4.90
N CYS A 58 11.22 1.51 5.22
CA CYS A 58 10.67 1.46 6.56
C CYS A 58 9.88 0.18 6.75
N SER A 59 9.72 -0.23 8.01
CA SER A 59 8.86 -1.34 8.39
C SER A 59 7.59 -0.78 9.02
N CYS A 60 6.44 -1.26 8.57
CA CYS A 60 5.14 -0.93 9.12
C CYS A 60 4.42 -2.23 9.52
N GLU A 61 3.92 -2.30 10.75
CA GLU A 61 3.25 -3.49 11.26
C GLU A 61 1.75 -3.55 10.87
N PHE A 62 1.25 -2.56 10.12
CA PHE A 62 -0.18 -2.38 9.84
C PHE A 62 -0.63 -2.86 8.46
N ALA A 63 -0.13 -4.02 8.01
CA ALA A 63 -0.48 -4.62 6.72
C ALA A 63 -1.39 -5.85 6.87
N ASN A 64 -2.31 -6.05 5.92
CA ASN A 64 -3.21 -7.22 5.92
C ASN A 64 -2.77 -8.34 4.96
N TYR A 65 -2.25 -8.01 3.77
CA TYR A 65 -2.06 -9.01 2.68
C TYR A 65 -0.71 -8.94 1.95
N LEU A 66 -0.06 -7.78 2.01
CA LEU A 66 1.28 -7.54 1.51
C LEU A 66 2.18 -7.26 2.70
N SER A 67 3.47 -7.56 2.58
CA SER A 67 4.40 -7.30 3.66
C SER A 67 4.73 -5.82 3.63
N LEU A 68 4.39 -5.04 4.66
CA LEU A 68 4.93 -3.69 4.79
C LEU A 68 6.31 -3.70 5.47
N SER A 69 7.12 -4.73 5.25
CA SER A 69 8.51 -4.77 5.70
C SER A 69 9.43 -4.28 4.59
N GLY A 70 10.32 -3.34 4.91
CA GLY A 70 11.25 -2.77 3.94
C GLY A 70 10.56 -2.07 2.77
N VAL A 71 9.45 -1.39 3.05
CA VAL A 71 8.66 -0.63 2.07
C VAL A 71 9.04 0.85 2.10
N THR A 72 8.77 1.58 1.02
CA THR A 72 8.96 3.04 1.00
C THR A 72 7.71 3.79 1.47
N LEU A 73 7.83 5.09 1.73
CA LEU A 73 6.66 5.94 2.00
C LEU A 73 5.63 5.93 0.87
N LEU A 74 6.06 5.69 -0.38
CA LEU A 74 5.17 5.59 -1.53
C LEU A 74 4.29 4.34 -1.48
N HIS A 75 4.82 3.20 -0.98
CA HIS A 75 4.00 2.00 -0.73
C HIS A 75 2.92 2.28 0.30
N LEU A 76 3.26 3.01 1.38
CA LEU A 76 2.30 3.39 2.41
C LEU A 76 1.23 4.33 1.85
N ALA A 77 1.61 5.36 1.10
CA ALA A 77 0.65 6.26 0.46
C ALA A 77 -0.31 5.50 -0.48
N ALA A 78 0.22 4.55 -1.27
CA ALA A 78 -0.58 3.67 -2.13
C ALA A 78 -1.55 2.77 -1.34
N GLU A 79 -1.05 2.10 -0.29
CA GLU A 79 -1.83 1.20 0.59
C GLU A 79 -3.02 1.92 1.23
N PHE A 80 -2.84 3.19 1.58
CA PHE A 80 -3.81 4.01 2.29
C PHE A 80 -4.63 4.96 1.41
N ASN A 81 -4.50 4.86 0.08
CA ASN A 81 -5.24 5.64 -0.92
C ASN A 81 -4.97 7.16 -0.86
N GLU A 82 -3.75 7.57 -0.52
CA GLU A 82 -3.38 8.98 -0.34
C GLU A 82 -2.80 9.60 -1.62
N GLY A 83 -3.66 9.92 -2.59
CA GLY A 83 -3.24 10.42 -3.90
C GLY A 83 -2.37 11.69 -3.85
N GLU A 84 -2.74 12.67 -3.02
CA GLU A 84 -1.93 13.90 -2.89
C GLU A 84 -0.54 13.63 -2.29
N VAL A 85 -0.45 12.66 -1.38
CA VAL A 85 0.82 12.24 -0.80
C VAL A 85 1.65 11.45 -1.81
N VAL A 86 1.01 10.63 -2.66
CA VAL A 86 1.67 9.94 -3.79
C VAL A 86 2.34 10.97 -4.70
N ASP A 87 1.59 11.99 -5.16
CA ASP A 87 2.12 13.04 -6.03
C ASP A 87 3.29 13.76 -5.36
N HIS A 88 3.13 14.13 -4.08
CA HIS A 88 4.19 14.80 -3.35
C HIS A 88 5.46 13.94 -3.26
N LEU A 89 5.34 12.66 -2.92
CA LEU A 89 6.50 11.77 -2.81
C LEU A 89 7.22 11.59 -4.14
N LEU A 90 6.48 11.46 -5.25
CA LEU A 90 7.04 11.38 -6.60
C LEU A 90 7.79 12.67 -6.97
N ASP A 91 7.22 13.84 -6.66
CA ASP A 91 7.89 15.13 -6.83
C ASP A 91 9.18 15.25 -6.00
N ARG A 92 9.27 14.52 -4.88
CA ARG A 92 10.48 14.41 -4.04
C ARG A 92 11.46 13.32 -4.51
N GLY A 93 11.21 12.67 -5.64
CA GLY A 93 12.09 11.65 -6.21
C GLY A 93 11.91 10.25 -5.64
N ALA A 94 10.76 9.96 -5.01
CA ALA A 94 10.40 8.58 -4.73
C ALA A 94 10.30 7.78 -6.04
N ASP A 95 10.84 6.56 -6.03
CA ASP A 95 10.77 5.67 -7.19
C ASP A 95 9.40 4.99 -7.27
N LEU A 96 8.67 5.24 -8.38
CA LEU A 96 7.37 4.66 -8.69
C LEU A 96 7.40 3.13 -8.69
N ASN A 97 8.55 2.54 -9.04
CA ASN A 97 8.77 1.10 -9.16
C ASN A 97 9.63 0.55 -8.02
N ALA A 98 9.82 1.29 -6.93
CA ALA A 98 10.53 0.81 -5.75
C ALA A 98 9.93 -0.53 -5.30
N THR A 99 10.77 -1.51 -5.00
CA THR A 99 10.32 -2.84 -4.57
C THR A 99 10.49 -3.01 -3.07
N ALA A 100 9.48 -3.54 -2.39
CA ALA A 100 9.59 -3.95 -1.00
C ALA A 100 10.70 -5.00 -0.80
N GLU A 101 11.36 -4.98 0.36
CA GLU A 101 12.35 -5.99 0.73
C GLU A 101 11.71 -7.37 0.92
N LEU A 102 12.52 -8.42 0.78
CA LEU A 102 12.09 -9.79 1.09
C LEU A 102 12.10 -10.01 2.59
N ASP A 103 11.02 -10.59 3.11
CA ASP A 103 10.97 -11.10 4.47
C ASP A 103 11.70 -12.45 4.62
N ASP A 104 11.76 -12.97 5.85
CA ASP A 104 12.40 -14.26 6.17
C ASP A 104 11.76 -15.47 5.45
N ARG A 105 10.58 -15.30 4.84
CA ARG A 105 9.86 -16.32 4.08
C ARG A 105 10.06 -16.16 2.57
N GLY A 106 10.81 -15.13 2.13
CA GLY A 106 11.02 -14.81 0.73
C GLY A 106 9.78 -14.19 0.06
N ILE A 107 8.89 -13.57 0.84
CA ILE A 107 7.75 -12.77 0.40
C ILE A 107 8.20 -11.32 0.34
N GLY A 108 7.81 -10.59 -0.71
CA GLY A 108 8.20 -9.19 -0.90
C GLY A 108 8.23 -8.80 -2.38
N SER A 109 9.05 -7.82 -2.72
CA SER A 109 9.26 -7.32 -4.08
C SER A 109 8.02 -6.71 -4.75
N GLU A 110 6.94 -6.50 -4.02
CA GLU A 110 5.84 -5.69 -4.46
C GLU A 110 6.27 -4.24 -4.69
N THR A 111 5.76 -3.63 -5.75
CA THR A 111 5.84 -2.18 -5.98
C THR A 111 4.62 -1.48 -5.37
N PRO A 112 4.61 -0.14 -5.23
CA PRO A 112 3.43 0.58 -4.75
C PRO A 112 2.16 0.27 -5.56
N LEU A 113 2.27 -0.04 -6.86
CA LEU A 113 1.12 -0.44 -7.69
C LEU A 113 0.37 -1.66 -7.15
N PHE A 114 1.07 -2.65 -6.58
CA PHE A 114 0.43 -3.85 -6.01
C PHE A 114 -0.45 -3.50 -4.80
N HIS A 115 -0.08 -2.48 -4.02
CA HIS A 115 -0.88 -1.97 -2.90
C HIS A 115 -2.16 -1.25 -3.36
N VAL A 116 -2.13 -0.66 -4.56
CA VAL A 116 -3.32 -0.06 -5.18
C VAL A 116 -4.24 -1.14 -5.75
N ILE A 117 -3.69 -2.16 -6.43
CA ILE A 117 -4.47 -3.28 -7.00
C ILE A 117 -5.08 -4.15 -5.90
N GLY A 118 -4.34 -4.42 -4.83
CA GLY A 118 -4.76 -5.32 -3.75
C GLY A 118 -5.89 -4.80 -2.85
N ASN A 119 -6.53 -3.70 -3.24
CA ASN A 119 -7.46 -2.98 -2.40
C ASN A 119 -8.88 -3.57 -2.36
N ASN A 120 -9.66 -3.12 -1.39
CA ASN A 120 -11.01 -3.58 -1.16
C ASN A 120 -12.00 -2.91 -2.13
N GLN A 121 -12.78 -3.71 -2.86
CA GLN A 121 -13.93 -3.28 -3.69
C GLN A 121 -13.62 -2.17 -4.70
N GLY A 122 -12.42 -2.14 -5.30
CA GLY A 122 -12.05 -1.13 -6.30
C GLY A 122 -12.07 0.32 -5.78
N ARG A 123 -11.99 0.52 -4.46
CA ARG A 123 -12.02 1.87 -3.85
C ARG A 123 -10.83 2.75 -4.24
N CYS A 124 -9.74 2.12 -4.64
CA CYS A 124 -8.52 2.79 -5.09
C CYS A 124 -8.43 2.89 -6.61
N TYR A 125 -9.53 2.66 -7.35
CA TYR A 125 -9.46 2.65 -8.81
C TYR A 125 -8.99 3.98 -9.39
N ASP A 126 -9.40 5.12 -8.80
CA ASP A 126 -8.95 6.43 -9.28
C ASP A 126 -7.44 6.61 -9.07
N LEU A 127 -6.91 6.12 -7.94
CA LEU A 127 -5.46 6.08 -7.69
C LEU A 127 -4.76 5.08 -8.62
N PHE A 128 -5.40 3.97 -8.96
CA PHE A 128 -4.87 3.00 -9.93
C PHE A 128 -4.75 3.62 -11.32
N GLU A 129 -5.80 4.30 -11.82
CA GLU A 129 -5.72 5.01 -13.10
C GLU A 129 -4.66 6.12 -13.06
N HIS A 130 -4.52 6.79 -11.93
CA HIS A 130 -3.44 7.77 -11.73
C HIS A 130 -2.07 7.12 -11.86
N PHE A 131 -1.82 6.00 -11.17
CA PHE A 131 -0.60 5.21 -11.34
C PHE A 131 -0.39 4.80 -12.80
N MET A 132 -1.41 4.28 -13.47
CA MET A 132 -1.33 3.91 -14.89
C MET A 132 -1.01 5.09 -15.81
N SER A 133 -1.40 6.31 -15.44
CA SER A 133 -1.06 7.53 -16.19
C SER A 133 0.42 7.93 -16.06
N LEU A 134 1.10 7.41 -15.03
CA LEU A 134 2.53 7.60 -14.76
C LEU A 134 3.42 6.53 -15.41
N ASP A 135 2.84 5.62 -16.20
CA ASP A 135 3.53 4.55 -16.93
C ASP A 135 4.42 3.66 -16.00
N PRO A 136 3.82 2.97 -15.02
CA PRO A 136 4.57 2.14 -14.08
C PRO A 136 5.09 0.89 -14.79
N ASP A 137 6.18 0.30 -14.29
CA ASP A 137 6.73 -0.92 -14.85
C ASP A 137 5.83 -2.13 -14.53
N LEU A 138 5.07 -2.57 -15.53
CA LEU A 138 4.15 -3.71 -15.42
C LEU A 138 4.85 -5.07 -15.53
N ALA A 139 6.16 -5.11 -15.76
CA ALA A 139 6.93 -6.34 -15.82
C ALA A 139 7.53 -6.76 -14.46
N VAL A 140 7.43 -5.90 -13.43
CA VAL A 140 7.95 -6.22 -12.09
C VAL A 140 7.23 -7.42 -11.49
N VAL A 141 7.98 -8.38 -10.96
CA VAL A 141 7.45 -9.61 -10.38
C VAL A 141 7.54 -9.56 -8.86
N ALA A 142 6.39 -9.53 -8.19
CA ALA A 142 6.29 -9.64 -6.75
C ALA A 142 6.24 -11.10 -6.29
N ARG A 143 6.78 -11.36 -5.10
CA ARG A 143 6.77 -12.67 -4.44
C ARG A 143 5.68 -12.69 -3.37
N ILE A 144 4.55 -13.30 -3.69
CA ILE A 144 3.32 -13.25 -2.90
C ILE A 144 3.04 -14.60 -2.26
N GLN A 145 2.60 -14.61 -1.01
CA GLN A 145 2.18 -15.86 -0.37
C GLN A 145 0.95 -16.46 -1.06
N ALA A 146 1.00 -17.75 -1.41
CA ALA A 146 -0.11 -18.42 -2.09
C ALA A 146 -1.37 -18.42 -1.22
N GLU A 147 -1.32 -18.93 0.00
CA GLU A 147 -2.46 -18.83 0.91
C GLU A 147 -2.43 -17.52 1.69
N VAL A 148 -3.50 -16.73 1.55
CA VAL A 148 -3.70 -15.53 2.38
C VAL A 148 -3.89 -16.00 3.83
N PHE A 149 -2.80 -15.97 4.60
CA PHE A 149 -2.81 -16.34 5.99
C PHE A 149 -3.04 -15.11 6.87
N TYR A 150 -4.08 -15.19 7.68
CA TYR A 150 -4.32 -14.23 8.75
C TYR A 150 -4.04 -14.88 10.09
N PRO A 151 -2.89 -14.63 10.72
CA PRO A 151 -2.63 -15.16 12.05
C PRO A 151 -3.73 -14.78 13.04
N GLY A 152 -4.30 -13.57 12.92
CA GLY A 152 -5.37 -13.08 13.78
C GLY A 152 -6.76 -13.69 13.53
N TYR A 153 -7.06 -14.17 12.31
CA TYR A 153 -8.34 -14.80 11.96
C TYR A 153 -8.28 -16.33 11.87
N HIS A 154 -7.08 -16.88 11.68
CA HIS A 154 -6.81 -18.31 11.50
C HIS A 154 -5.60 -18.75 12.35
N PRO A 155 -5.63 -18.61 13.69
CA PRO A 155 -4.48 -18.88 14.57
C PRO A 155 -4.00 -20.34 14.58
N HIS A 156 -4.73 -21.25 13.92
CA HIS A 156 -4.42 -22.68 13.84
C HIS A 156 -4.04 -23.16 12.44
N ARG A 157 -4.01 -22.28 11.43
CA ARG A 157 -3.45 -22.64 10.12
C ARG A 157 -1.97 -22.31 10.11
N GLU A 158 -1.16 -23.21 9.57
CA GLU A 158 0.19 -22.85 9.16
C GLU A 158 0.09 -22.22 7.78
N ALA A 159 0.74 -21.08 7.59
CA ALA A 159 0.77 -20.43 6.30
C ALA A 159 1.51 -21.35 5.31
N SER A 160 0.97 -21.57 4.12
CA SER A 160 1.65 -22.38 3.10
C SER A 160 3.04 -21.80 2.83
N GLY A 161 4.06 -22.66 2.77
CA GLY A 161 5.40 -22.26 2.33
C GLY A 161 5.50 -21.95 0.83
N GLU A 162 4.39 -22.09 0.09
CA GLU A 162 4.33 -21.77 -1.33
C GLU A 162 4.32 -20.25 -1.54
N VAL A 163 5.28 -19.80 -2.34
CA VAL A 163 5.44 -18.41 -2.79
C VAL A 163 5.17 -18.37 -4.28
N LEU A 164 4.28 -17.47 -4.69
CA LEU A 164 3.93 -17.20 -6.08
C LEU A 164 4.72 -16.01 -6.58
N GLU A 165 5.10 -16.05 -7.84
CA GLU A 165 5.74 -14.95 -8.55
C GLU A 165 4.72 -14.35 -9.53
N LEU A 166 4.30 -13.11 -9.28
CA LEU A 166 3.19 -12.48 -10.00
C LEU A 166 3.59 -11.08 -10.48
N THR A 167 3.31 -10.79 -11.75
CA THR A 167 3.25 -9.42 -12.28
C THR A 167 2.03 -8.67 -11.73
N PRO A 168 1.90 -7.35 -11.92
CA PRO A 168 0.68 -6.63 -11.59
C PRO A 168 -0.58 -7.26 -12.23
N LEU A 169 -0.51 -7.68 -13.50
CA LEU A 169 -1.62 -8.38 -14.16
C LEU A 169 -1.91 -9.73 -13.48
N GLY A 170 -0.89 -10.58 -13.27
CA GLY A 170 -1.09 -11.88 -12.62
C GLY A 170 -1.64 -11.75 -11.20
N TYR A 171 -1.25 -10.69 -10.49
CA TYR A 171 -1.78 -10.35 -9.17
C TYR A 171 -3.23 -9.90 -9.23
N ALA A 172 -3.59 -9.03 -10.17
CA ALA A 172 -4.98 -8.60 -10.37
C ALA A 172 -5.89 -9.78 -10.76
N GLU A 173 -5.45 -10.65 -11.68
CA GLU A 173 -6.20 -11.83 -12.13
C GLU A 173 -6.49 -12.81 -10.98
N ARG A 174 -5.53 -12.99 -10.07
CA ARG A 174 -5.72 -13.80 -8.87
C ARG A 174 -6.92 -13.36 -8.04
N TYR A 175 -7.20 -12.06 -8.02
CA TYR A 175 -8.26 -11.46 -7.22
C TYR A 175 -9.40 -10.88 -8.08
N GLU A 176 -9.51 -11.29 -9.35
CA GLU A 176 -10.51 -10.76 -10.29
C GLU A 176 -11.94 -10.93 -9.74
N HIS A 177 -12.23 -12.10 -9.15
CA HIS A 177 -13.57 -12.47 -8.70
C HIS A 177 -13.66 -12.86 -7.22
N GLU A 178 -12.54 -13.30 -6.62
CA GLU A 178 -12.52 -13.77 -5.23
C GLU A 178 -11.27 -13.25 -4.50
N PRO A 179 -11.37 -12.95 -3.20
CA PRO A 179 -12.61 -12.92 -2.42
C PRO A 179 -13.51 -11.75 -2.84
N SER A 180 -14.83 -11.88 -2.72
CA SER A 180 -15.82 -10.85 -3.12
C SER A 180 -15.58 -9.42 -2.62
N TRP A 181 -14.79 -9.22 -1.56
CA TRP A 181 -14.40 -7.90 -1.07
C TRP A 181 -13.14 -7.33 -1.75
N ARG A 182 -12.50 -8.05 -2.67
CA ARG A 182 -11.25 -7.68 -3.35
C ARG A 182 -11.36 -7.68 -4.88
N GLU A 183 -12.59 -7.67 -5.40
CA GLU A 183 -12.90 -7.72 -6.82
C GLU A 183 -12.06 -6.72 -7.63
N ALA A 184 -11.16 -7.24 -8.48
CA ALA A 184 -10.19 -6.46 -9.28
C ALA A 184 -10.51 -6.47 -10.79
N SER A 185 -11.76 -6.76 -11.16
CA SER A 185 -12.19 -6.90 -12.57
C SER A 185 -11.85 -5.69 -13.46
N ARG A 186 -11.87 -4.48 -12.89
CA ARG A 186 -11.59 -3.24 -13.65
C ARG A 186 -10.09 -3.10 -13.90
N GLU A 187 -9.29 -3.35 -12.88
CA GLU A 187 -7.84 -3.35 -12.91
C GLU A 187 -7.32 -4.39 -13.90
N VAL A 188 -7.85 -5.63 -13.85
CA VAL A 188 -7.53 -6.69 -14.82
C VAL A 188 -7.78 -6.22 -16.25
N LYS A 189 -8.96 -5.65 -16.52
CA LYS A 189 -9.30 -5.14 -17.85
C LYS A 189 -8.29 -4.07 -18.31
N ARG A 190 -8.00 -3.08 -17.45
CA ARG A 190 -7.11 -1.98 -17.77
C ARG A 190 -5.66 -2.42 -17.99
N LEU A 191 -5.18 -3.40 -17.22
CA LEU A 191 -3.85 -3.97 -17.33
C LEU A 191 -3.69 -4.78 -18.63
N ARG A 192 -4.69 -5.57 -19.03
CA ARG A 192 -4.67 -6.29 -20.33
C ARG A 192 -4.64 -5.35 -21.54
N GLU A 193 -5.20 -4.15 -21.40
CA GLU A 193 -5.16 -3.12 -22.45
C GLU A 193 -3.80 -2.40 -22.54
N ALA A 194 -2.93 -2.58 -21.53
CA ALA A 194 -1.62 -1.93 -21.44
C ALA A 194 -0.44 -2.84 -21.87
N GLU A 195 -0.68 -4.14 -22.09
CA GLU A 195 0.29 -5.10 -22.66
C GLU A 195 0.41 -4.99 -24.19
#